data_AF-A0A2X3J0I4-F1
#
_entry.id   AF-A0A2X3J0I4-F1
#
_cell.length_a   1.000
_cell.length_b   1.000
_cell.length_c   1.000
_cell.angle_alpha   90.00
_cell.angle_beta   90.00
_cell.angle_gamma   90.00
#
_symmetry.space_group_name_H-M   'P 1'
#
loop_
_entity.id
_entity.type
_entity.pdbx_description
1 polymer ?
#
loop_
_entity_poly.entity_id
_entity_poly.type
_entity_poly.pdbx_seq_one_letter_code
_entity_poly.pdbx_strand_id
1 'polypeptide(L)'
;MDGWLRETFTQFATREEERTERELAAAMKAFEYQAHYLNILELIGNQLAVPEVKIVTATLQSPPIDVDLVLDVGNTHTCGVLIEDHGEENDGLRQTAELQIRSLSEPQLINDAMFTSRLEFSEAKFGKQHFSVESGRDDAFIWPSIARVGDEARRMACARLGTEGASGISSPRRYLWDVTPASQDWRFSQMGVKTQREPLATAFPLMNLMNDDGQPLYALPMDERLPVFSPQYSRSSLMTLMLCELLSQALMQINSIGSRQSMGHPTSPRQLRNLILTLPSAMPKPERELFRQRMQEAVGLVWKAMDWHPTDEGFTLERDKKKSIVPVPDVQMEWDEATCGQLVWLYNEALVKLRRANRGASLKASPAPTAP
;
A
#
# COMPACT_ATOMS: atom_id res chain seq x y z
N MET A 1 12.38 0.70 -26.53
CA MET A 1 11.46 -0.39 -26.95
C MET A 1 12.21 -1.58 -27.58
N ASP A 2 12.97 -1.38 -28.67
CA ASP A 2 13.66 -2.49 -29.37
C ASP A 2 14.61 -3.29 -28.44
N GLY A 3 15.42 -2.61 -27.62
CA GLY A 3 16.29 -3.27 -26.65
C GLY A 3 15.54 -4.17 -25.66
N TRP A 4 14.40 -3.70 -25.14
CA TRP A 4 13.55 -4.47 -24.22
C TRP A 4 12.98 -5.73 -24.86
N LEU A 5 12.50 -5.64 -26.11
CA LEU A 5 11.98 -6.79 -26.83
C LEU A 5 13.08 -7.81 -27.13
N ARG A 6 14.26 -7.36 -27.57
CA ARG A 6 15.40 -8.24 -27.81
C ARG A 6 15.82 -8.98 -26.55
N GLU A 7 16.02 -8.26 -25.44
CA GLU A 7 16.46 -8.87 -24.19
C GLU A 7 15.44 -9.86 -23.64
N THR A 8 14.14 -9.50 -23.68
CA THR A 8 13.06 -10.38 -23.20
C THR A 8 12.94 -11.64 -24.05
N PHE A 9 13.00 -11.50 -25.38
CA PHE A 9 13.01 -12.64 -26.29
C PHE A 9 14.22 -13.53 -26.07
N THR A 10 15.43 -12.96 -25.98
CA THR A 10 16.66 -13.73 -25.77
C THR A 10 16.60 -14.49 -24.44
N GLN A 11 16.15 -13.86 -23.36
CA GLN A 11 15.99 -14.53 -22.06
C GLN A 11 15.02 -15.70 -22.13
N PHE A 12 13.86 -15.50 -22.75
CA PHE A 12 12.86 -16.55 -22.90
C PHE A 12 13.37 -17.69 -23.78
N ALA A 13 13.84 -17.39 -24.98
CA ALA A 13 14.33 -18.38 -25.94
C ALA A 13 15.55 -19.17 -25.42
N THR A 14 16.37 -18.56 -24.56
CA THR A 14 17.49 -19.27 -23.91
C THR A 14 17.01 -20.19 -22.79
N ARG A 15 16.07 -19.73 -21.95
CA ARG A 15 15.68 -20.47 -20.73
C ARG A 15 14.60 -21.51 -20.97
N GLU A 16 13.63 -21.21 -21.81
CA GLU A 16 12.43 -22.04 -22.01
C GLU A 16 12.49 -22.85 -23.31
N GLU A 17 13.16 -22.32 -24.34
CA GLU A 17 13.32 -23.01 -25.63
C GLU A 17 14.72 -23.59 -25.85
N GLU A 18 15.67 -23.32 -24.94
CA GLU A 18 17.05 -23.79 -24.99
C GLU A 18 17.77 -23.52 -26.32
N ARG A 19 17.42 -22.42 -27.02
CA ARG A 19 18.00 -22.09 -28.32
C ARG A 19 19.51 -21.82 -28.22
N THR A 20 20.25 -22.32 -29.19
CA THR A 20 21.68 -22.05 -29.35
C THR A 20 21.94 -20.60 -29.78
N GLU A 21 23.16 -20.10 -29.55
CA GLU A 21 23.55 -18.75 -29.99
C GLU A 21 23.35 -18.53 -31.50
N ARG A 22 23.58 -19.57 -32.32
CA ARG A 22 23.39 -19.50 -33.77
C ARG A 22 21.91 -19.32 -34.13
N GLU A 23 21.02 -20.04 -33.46
CA GLU A 23 19.57 -19.92 -33.65
C GLU A 23 19.05 -18.57 -33.18
N LEU A 24 19.55 -18.09 -32.02
CA LEU A 24 19.23 -16.75 -31.52
C LEU A 24 19.68 -15.66 -32.50
N ALA A 25 20.89 -15.75 -33.07
CA ALA A 25 21.38 -14.79 -34.05
C ALA A 25 20.55 -14.79 -35.34
N ALA A 26 20.13 -15.96 -35.81
CA ALA A 26 19.22 -16.09 -36.96
C ALA A 26 17.86 -15.46 -36.67
N ALA A 27 17.26 -15.77 -35.51
CA ALA A 27 15.98 -15.21 -35.06
C ALA A 27 16.02 -13.68 -34.89
N MET A 28 17.12 -13.15 -34.34
CA MET A 28 17.36 -11.71 -34.22
C MET A 28 17.42 -11.02 -35.59
N LYS A 29 18.07 -11.65 -36.57
CA LYS A 29 18.16 -11.12 -37.94
C LYS A 29 16.82 -11.17 -38.68
N ALA A 30 15.99 -12.16 -38.36
CA ALA A 30 14.64 -12.31 -38.89
C ALA A 30 13.59 -11.45 -38.16
N PHE A 31 13.98 -10.70 -37.13
CA PHE A 31 13.07 -9.88 -36.31
C PHE A 31 11.95 -10.68 -35.64
N GLU A 32 12.20 -11.95 -35.28
CA GLU A 32 11.19 -12.81 -34.62
C GLU A 32 10.62 -12.17 -33.35
N TYR A 33 11.46 -11.51 -32.55
CA TYR A 33 11.04 -10.80 -31.34
C TYR A 33 10.00 -9.71 -31.62
N GLN A 34 10.08 -9.01 -32.76
CA GLN A 34 9.06 -8.03 -33.17
C GLN A 34 7.80 -8.71 -33.66
N ALA A 35 7.93 -9.81 -34.41
CA ALA A 35 6.80 -10.60 -34.87
C ALA A 35 5.99 -11.17 -33.69
N HIS A 36 6.65 -11.71 -32.66
CA HIS A 36 6.00 -12.16 -31.42
C HIS A 36 5.28 -11.01 -30.71
N TYR A 37 5.91 -9.83 -30.62
CA TYR A 37 5.27 -8.66 -30.02
C TYR A 37 4.02 -8.23 -30.79
N LEU A 38 4.06 -8.20 -32.12
CA LEU A 38 2.91 -7.90 -32.96
C LEU A 38 1.80 -8.94 -32.80
N ASN A 39 2.13 -10.23 -32.68
CA ASN A 39 1.15 -11.27 -32.40
C ASN A 39 0.46 -11.07 -31.05
N ILE A 40 1.20 -10.64 -30.01
CA ILE A 40 0.63 -10.31 -28.71
C ILE A 40 -0.30 -9.10 -28.83
N LEU A 41 0.12 -8.04 -29.54
CA LEU A 41 -0.72 -6.86 -29.76
C LEU A 41 -2.01 -7.21 -30.52
N GLU A 42 -1.93 -8.05 -31.55
CA GLU A 42 -3.07 -8.54 -32.31
C GLU A 42 -4.02 -9.36 -31.43
N LEU A 43 -3.47 -10.25 -30.59
CA LEU A 43 -4.25 -11.04 -29.63
C LEU A 43 -4.97 -10.12 -28.64
N ILE A 44 -4.26 -9.16 -28.04
CA ILE A 44 -4.85 -8.22 -27.08
C ILE A 44 -5.91 -7.36 -27.76
N GLY A 45 -5.64 -6.84 -28.96
CA GLY A 45 -6.53 -5.94 -29.68
C GLY A 45 -7.82 -6.61 -30.19
N ASN A 46 -7.76 -7.90 -30.54
CA ASN A 46 -8.89 -8.60 -31.15
C ASN A 46 -9.60 -9.59 -30.22
N GLN A 47 -8.91 -10.15 -29.22
CA GLN A 47 -9.48 -11.17 -28.33
C GLN A 47 -9.89 -10.62 -26.96
N LEU A 48 -9.38 -9.46 -26.56
CA LEU A 48 -9.69 -8.86 -25.27
C LEU A 48 -10.47 -7.56 -25.45
N ALA A 49 -11.50 -7.38 -24.62
CA ALA A 49 -12.13 -6.08 -24.45
C ALA A 49 -11.20 -5.20 -23.60
N VAL A 50 -10.27 -4.49 -24.24
CA VAL A 50 -9.36 -3.57 -23.55
C VAL A 50 -10.19 -2.42 -22.95
N PRO A 51 -10.15 -2.19 -21.62
CA PRO A 51 -10.95 -1.15 -21.00
C PRO A 51 -10.41 0.23 -21.37
N GLU A 52 -11.32 1.20 -21.53
CA GLU A 52 -10.94 2.61 -21.68
C GLU A 52 -10.43 3.14 -20.34
N VAL A 53 -9.20 3.66 -20.31
CA VAL A 53 -8.60 4.26 -19.13
C VAL A 53 -8.82 5.75 -19.16
N LYS A 54 -9.69 6.26 -18.27
CA LYS A 54 -9.92 7.70 -18.10
C LYS A 54 -9.19 8.22 -16.87
N ILE A 55 -8.31 9.19 -17.08
CA ILE A 55 -7.69 9.96 -15.99
C ILE A 55 -8.72 10.98 -15.52
N VAL A 56 -8.99 10.99 -14.23
CA VAL A 56 -9.91 11.95 -13.60
C VAL A 56 -9.13 12.86 -12.67
N THR A 57 -9.60 14.10 -12.56
CA THR A 57 -9.09 15.10 -11.61
C THR A 57 -10.27 15.80 -10.96
N ALA A 58 -10.01 16.43 -9.82
CA ALA A 58 -11.00 17.22 -9.12
C ALA A 58 -11.47 18.38 -10.01
N THR A 59 -12.79 18.59 -10.06
CA THR A 59 -13.42 19.73 -10.73
C THR A 59 -14.52 20.32 -9.83
N LEU A 60 -15.08 21.46 -10.22
CA LEU A 60 -16.23 22.03 -9.51
C LEU A 60 -17.46 21.12 -9.55
N GLN A 61 -17.63 20.32 -10.62
CA GLN A 61 -18.75 19.36 -10.74
C GLN A 61 -18.44 17.98 -10.12
N SER A 62 -17.16 17.64 -9.96
CA SER A 62 -16.71 16.39 -9.35
C SER A 62 -15.61 16.71 -8.34
N PRO A 63 -15.99 17.28 -7.18
CA PRO A 63 -15.03 17.60 -6.13
C PRO A 63 -14.41 16.32 -5.57
N PRO A 64 -13.24 16.43 -4.90
CA PRO A 64 -12.66 15.29 -4.19
C PRO A 64 -13.63 14.76 -3.14
N ILE A 65 -13.69 13.44 -3.01
CA ILE A 65 -14.40 12.76 -1.93
C ILE A 65 -13.39 12.44 -0.84
N ASP A 66 -13.66 12.91 0.37
CA ASP A 66 -12.82 12.61 1.52
C ASP A 66 -12.97 11.14 1.91
N VAL A 67 -11.85 10.52 2.25
CA VAL A 67 -11.78 9.13 2.72
C VAL A 67 -11.07 9.08 4.06
N ASP A 68 -11.66 8.37 5.01
CA ASP A 68 -11.05 8.08 6.30
C ASP A 68 -10.62 6.60 6.31
N LEU A 69 -9.36 6.32 6.69
CA LEU A 69 -8.86 4.97 6.90
C LEU A 69 -8.85 4.66 8.38
N VAL A 70 -9.64 3.66 8.79
CA VAL A 70 -9.53 3.02 10.11
C VAL A 70 -8.61 1.82 9.97
N LEU A 71 -7.57 1.73 10.79
CA LEU A 71 -6.57 0.67 10.69
C LEU A 71 -6.32 0.02 12.06
N ASP A 72 -6.40 -1.30 12.09
CA ASP A 72 -6.07 -2.12 13.25
C ASP A 72 -4.83 -2.97 12.97
N VAL A 73 -3.72 -2.66 13.65
CA VAL A 73 -2.45 -3.37 13.50
C VAL A 73 -2.23 -4.31 14.68
N GLY A 74 -2.80 -5.51 14.55
CA GLY A 74 -2.61 -6.58 15.52
C GLY A 74 -1.23 -7.24 15.45
N ASN A 75 -1.00 -8.18 16.36
CA ASN A 75 0.26 -8.93 16.38
C ASN A 75 0.35 -9.94 15.24
N THR A 76 -0.74 -10.65 14.95
CA THR A 76 -0.78 -11.73 13.97
C THR A 76 -1.46 -11.30 12.67
N HIS A 77 -2.55 -10.54 12.82
CA HIS A 77 -3.36 -10.06 11.72
C HIS A 77 -3.58 -8.56 11.84
N THR A 78 -3.71 -7.95 10.67
CA THR A 78 -4.03 -6.55 10.46
C THR A 78 -5.27 -6.50 9.59
N CYS A 79 -6.13 -5.52 9.84
CA CYS A 79 -7.25 -5.21 8.97
C CYS A 79 -7.44 -3.69 8.91
N GLY A 80 -8.17 -3.24 7.90
CA GLY A 80 -8.52 -1.83 7.78
C GLY A 80 -9.84 -1.65 7.06
N VAL A 81 -10.46 -0.49 7.27
CA VAL A 81 -11.71 -0.08 6.63
C VAL A 81 -11.53 1.33 6.11
N LEU A 82 -11.88 1.52 4.84
CA LEU A 82 -11.97 2.81 4.17
C LEU A 82 -13.42 3.28 4.23
N ILE A 83 -13.62 4.54 4.61
CA ILE A 83 -14.94 5.15 4.75
C ILE A 83 -14.97 6.41 3.90
N GLU A 84 -15.84 6.48 2.90
CA GLU A 84 -16.02 7.67 2.08
C GLU A 84 -17.07 8.60 2.69
N ASP A 85 -16.83 9.91 2.57
CA ASP A 85 -17.76 10.95 3.00
C ASP A 85 -18.37 11.66 1.78
N HIS A 86 -19.63 11.34 1.50
CA HIS A 86 -20.43 11.89 0.40
C HIS A 86 -21.31 13.06 0.85
N GLY A 87 -21.07 13.62 2.05
CA GLY A 87 -21.84 14.73 2.60
C GLY A 87 -23.32 14.36 2.83
N GLU A 88 -24.22 15.09 2.19
CA GLU A 88 -25.67 14.86 2.31
C GLU A 88 -26.15 13.55 1.67
N GLU A 89 -25.37 13.00 0.74
CA GLU A 89 -25.67 11.74 0.04
C GLU A 89 -25.14 10.50 0.79
N ASN A 90 -24.69 10.67 2.03
CA ASN A 90 -24.19 9.56 2.85
C ASN A 90 -25.31 8.53 3.13
N ASP A 91 -25.09 7.27 2.76
CA ASP A 91 -26.02 6.13 2.96
C ASP A 91 -25.47 5.16 4.03
N GLY A 92 -25.08 5.73 5.18
CA GLY A 92 -24.59 4.98 6.34
C GLY A 92 -23.35 4.14 6.03
N LEU A 93 -23.37 2.85 6.40
CA LEU A 93 -22.23 1.94 6.22
C LEU A 93 -22.03 1.45 4.78
N ARG A 94 -22.85 1.87 3.82
CA ARG A 94 -22.70 1.43 2.42
C ARG A 94 -21.53 2.08 1.70
N GLN A 95 -21.06 3.22 2.18
CA GLN A 95 -19.83 3.88 1.73
C GLN A 95 -18.61 3.40 2.52
N THR A 96 -18.55 2.10 2.81
CA THR A 96 -17.39 1.48 3.44
C THR A 96 -16.82 0.37 2.57
N ALA A 97 -15.50 0.25 2.57
CA ALA A 97 -14.77 -0.80 1.88
C ALA A 97 -13.66 -1.35 2.79
N GLU A 98 -13.40 -2.65 2.69
CA GLU A 98 -12.27 -3.28 3.39
C GLU A 98 -10.96 -2.84 2.74
N LEU A 99 -9.91 -2.62 3.54
CA LEU A 99 -8.56 -2.38 3.03
C LEU A 99 -8.05 -3.66 2.37
N GLN A 100 -7.73 -3.56 1.08
CA GLN A 100 -7.26 -4.67 0.25
C GLN A 100 -5.77 -4.55 0.01
N ILE A 101 -5.01 -5.56 0.43
CA ILE A 101 -3.58 -5.65 0.14
C ILE A 101 -3.39 -6.46 -1.13
N ARG A 102 -2.87 -5.82 -2.18
CA ARG A 102 -2.55 -6.46 -3.45
C ARG A 102 -1.09 -6.89 -3.49
N SER A 103 -0.83 -8.12 -3.92
CA SER A 103 0.53 -8.60 -4.14
C SER A 103 1.16 -7.84 -5.30
N LEU A 104 2.29 -7.15 -5.10
CA LEU A 104 2.94 -6.42 -6.19
C LEU A 104 3.70 -7.33 -7.15
N SER A 105 4.22 -8.45 -6.65
CA SER A 105 4.82 -9.49 -7.49
C SER A 105 3.80 -10.20 -8.39
N GLU A 106 2.55 -10.28 -7.96
CA GLU A 106 1.46 -11.03 -8.62
C GLU A 106 0.15 -10.25 -8.48
N PRO A 107 -0.06 -9.18 -9.28
CA PRO A 107 -1.16 -8.23 -9.09
C PRO A 107 -2.57 -8.83 -9.12
N GLN A 108 -2.74 -10.03 -9.68
CA GLN A 108 -4.00 -10.77 -9.66
C GLN A 108 -4.37 -11.31 -8.26
N LEU A 109 -3.42 -11.36 -7.33
CA LEU A 109 -3.63 -11.84 -5.96
C LEU A 109 -3.92 -10.67 -5.02
N ILE A 110 -5.06 -10.74 -4.35
CA ILE A 110 -5.53 -9.78 -3.35
C ILE A 110 -5.81 -10.55 -2.07
N ASN A 111 -5.39 -10.01 -0.93
CA ASN A 111 -5.59 -10.62 0.37
C ASN A 111 -7.07 -10.57 0.80
N ASP A 112 -7.43 -11.46 1.72
CA ASP A 112 -8.64 -11.31 2.54
C ASP A 112 -8.57 -10.03 3.41
N ALA A 113 -9.73 -9.55 3.86
CA ALA A 113 -9.87 -8.34 4.68
C ALA A 113 -9.00 -8.33 5.95
N MET A 114 -8.84 -9.51 6.55
CA MET A 114 -7.93 -9.76 7.66
C MET A 114 -6.70 -10.49 7.11
N PHE A 115 -5.59 -9.78 6.99
CA PHE A 115 -4.35 -10.29 6.43
C PHE A 115 -3.26 -10.38 7.49
N THR A 116 -2.21 -11.16 7.23
CA THR A 116 -1.13 -11.31 8.21
C THR A 116 -0.32 -10.01 8.41
N SER A 117 0.04 -9.71 9.65
CA SER A 117 0.89 -8.57 10.03
C SER A 117 2.38 -8.79 9.75
N ARG A 118 2.73 -9.89 9.07
CA ARG A 118 4.12 -10.18 8.70
C ARG A 118 4.63 -9.12 7.74
N LEU A 119 5.88 -8.73 7.93
CA LEU A 119 6.61 -7.83 7.05
C LEU A 119 7.83 -8.54 6.48
N GLU A 120 8.02 -8.43 5.17
CA GLU A 120 9.21 -8.89 4.46
C GLU A 120 9.76 -7.74 3.61
N PHE A 121 11.08 -7.54 3.60
CA PHE A 121 11.72 -6.58 2.70
C PHE A 121 11.65 -7.11 1.28
N SER A 122 11.08 -6.32 0.38
CA SER A 122 11.03 -6.62 -1.05
C SER A 122 10.79 -5.34 -1.84
N GLU A 123 11.67 -5.06 -2.79
CA GLU A 123 11.58 -3.91 -3.69
C GLU A 123 10.46 -4.11 -4.73
N ALA A 124 9.69 -3.06 -5.01
CA ALA A 124 8.68 -3.11 -6.07
C ALA A 124 9.34 -2.98 -7.43
N LYS A 125 9.02 -3.90 -8.35
CA LYS A 125 9.59 -3.92 -9.70
C LYS A 125 8.47 -3.96 -10.71
N PHE A 126 8.29 -2.86 -11.44
CA PHE A 126 7.29 -2.72 -12.51
C PHE A 126 7.89 -2.94 -13.90
N GLY A 127 8.92 -3.78 -13.98
CA GLY A 127 9.69 -4.04 -15.18
C GLY A 127 11.20 -4.03 -14.91
N LYS A 128 11.96 -3.88 -15.99
CA LYS A 128 13.42 -3.83 -15.96
C LYS A 128 13.87 -2.37 -15.83
N GLN A 129 14.46 -2.03 -14.69
CA GLN A 129 14.77 -0.65 -14.31
C GLN A 129 15.67 0.08 -15.32
N HIS A 130 16.63 -0.60 -15.93
CA HIS A 130 17.53 0.02 -16.91
C HIS A 130 16.80 0.57 -18.13
N PHE A 131 15.70 -0.04 -18.57
CA PHE A 131 14.89 0.52 -19.64
C PHE A 131 14.07 1.75 -19.22
N SER A 132 13.74 1.89 -17.94
CA SER A 132 13.14 3.12 -17.41
C SER A 132 14.14 4.26 -17.47
N VAL A 133 15.38 4.01 -17.03
CA VAL A 133 16.49 4.97 -17.10
C VAL A 133 16.77 5.40 -18.55
N GLU A 134 16.85 4.44 -19.48
CA GLU A 134 17.05 4.73 -20.91
C GLU A 134 15.92 5.59 -21.51
N SER A 135 14.71 5.53 -20.95
CA SER A 135 13.58 6.35 -21.39
C SER A 135 13.65 7.81 -20.90
N GLY A 136 14.61 8.14 -20.02
CA GLY A 136 14.74 9.44 -19.37
C GLY A 136 13.74 9.66 -18.22
N ARG A 137 13.07 8.60 -17.77
CA ARG A 137 12.17 8.57 -16.61
C ARG A 137 12.56 7.40 -15.71
N ASP A 138 13.60 7.58 -14.93
CA ASP A 138 14.06 6.59 -13.95
C ASP A 138 13.08 6.41 -12.77
N ASP A 139 12.14 7.34 -12.63
CA ASP A 139 11.10 7.43 -11.60
C ASP A 139 9.67 7.12 -12.13
N ALA A 140 9.54 6.57 -13.34
CA ALA A 140 8.24 6.39 -13.99
C ALA A 140 7.23 5.56 -13.18
N PHE A 141 7.72 4.63 -12.35
CA PHE A 141 6.90 3.73 -11.54
C PHE A 141 7.47 3.61 -10.12
N ILE A 142 7.24 4.64 -9.30
CA ILE A 142 7.63 4.63 -7.89
C ILE A 142 6.56 3.93 -7.04
N TRP A 143 7.01 3.05 -6.15
CA TRP A 143 6.22 2.58 -5.01
C TRP A 143 6.90 3.06 -3.72
N PRO A 144 6.22 3.82 -2.84
CA PRO A 144 6.86 4.48 -1.71
C PRO A 144 7.04 3.55 -0.49
N SER A 145 7.49 2.32 -0.76
CA SER A 145 7.76 1.28 0.24
C SER A 145 8.79 0.28 -0.30
N ILE A 146 9.68 -0.16 0.59
CA ILE A 146 10.68 -1.21 0.34
C ILE A 146 10.33 -2.54 1.02
N ALA A 147 9.09 -2.65 1.51
CA ALA A 147 8.60 -3.81 2.25
C ALA A 147 7.26 -4.30 1.69
N ARG A 148 6.88 -5.52 2.06
CA ARG A 148 5.59 -6.14 1.76
C ARG A 148 4.94 -6.66 3.01
N VAL A 149 3.62 -6.73 2.97
CA VAL A 149 2.76 -7.21 4.05
C VAL A 149 1.76 -8.24 3.51
N GLY A 150 1.05 -8.93 4.41
CA GLY A 150 0.03 -9.90 4.03
C GLY A 150 0.62 -11.17 3.38
N ASP A 151 -0.15 -11.77 2.47
CA ASP A 151 0.15 -13.06 1.86
C ASP A 151 1.40 -13.04 0.98
N GLU A 152 1.75 -11.91 0.37
CA GLU A 152 3.01 -11.78 -0.36
C GLU A 152 4.20 -11.96 0.58
N ALA A 153 4.19 -11.26 1.72
CA ALA A 153 5.18 -11.40 2.78
C ALA A 153 5.17 -12.82 3.38
N ARG A 154 4.00 -13.43 3.58
CA ARG A 154 3.89 -14.81 4.05
C ARG A 154 4.55 -15.80 3.09
N ARG A 155 4.28 -15.70 1.79
CA ARG A 155 4.85 -16.59 0.77
C ARG A 155 6.36 -16.43 0.69
N MET A 156 6.86 -15.19 0.70
CA MET A 156 8.29 -14.89 0.76
C MET A 156 8.96 -15.55 1.96
N ALA A 157 8.39 -15.37 3.16
CA ALA A 157 8.92 -15.99 4.37
C ALA A 157 8.91 -17.52 4.33
N CYS A 158 7.87 -18.13 3.74
CA CYS A 158 7.78 -19.59 3.60
C CYS A 158 8.73 -20.16 2.54
N ALA A 159 9.09 -19.37 1.53
CA ALA A 159 10.00 -19.78 0.46
C ALA A 159 11.48 -19.69 0.86
N ARG A 160 11.79 -19.10 2.02
CA ARG A 160 13.16 -18.93 2.50
C ARG A 160 13.86 -20.27 2.67
N LEU A 161 15.11 -20.36 2.18
CA LEU A 161 15.93 -21.57 2.27
C LEU A 161 16.64 -21.74 3.63
N GLY A 162 16.45 -20.80 4.57
CA GLY A 162 17.03 -20.83 5.92
C GLY A 162 18.51 -20.46 6.01
N THR A 163 19.19 -20.29 4.88
CA THR A 163 20.55 -19.72 4.76
C THR A 163 20.54 -18.21 4.49
N GLU A 164 19.35 -17.65 4.34
CA GLU A 164 19.11 -16.25 3.99
C GLU A 164 19.28 -15.34 5.21
N GLY A 165 19.69 -14.10 4.99
CA GLY A 165 19.83 -13.10 6.03
C GLY A 165 18.48 -12.68 6.64
N ALA A 166 18.53 -11.74 7.59
CA ALA A 166 17.32 -11.17 8.17
C ALA A 166 16.54 -10.39 7.08
N SER A 167 15.47 -10.97 6.54
CA SER A 167 14.66 -10.36 5.48
C SER A 167 13.27 -9.90 5.91
N GLY A 168 12.94 -9.98 7.20
CA GLY A 168 11.62 -9.59 7.70
C GLY A 168 11.30 -10.11 9.09
N ILE A 169 10.14 -9.72 9.63
CA ILE A 169 9.63 -10.10 10.95
C ILE A 169 8.15 -10.50 10.90
N SER A 170 7.74 -11.37 11.82
CA SER A 170 6.35 -11.83 11.87
C SER A 170 5.35 -10.79 12.39
N SER A 171 5.82 -9.83 13.18
CA SER A 171 4.96 -8.85 13.85
C SER A 171 5.75 -7.60 14.25
N PRO A 172 5.67 -6.50 13.47
CA PRO A 172 6.24 -5.22 13.86
C PRO A 172 5.66 -4.70 15.19
N ARG A 173 4.38 -4.98 15.47
CA ARG A 173 3.69 -4.53 16.69
C ARG A 173 4.37 -5.05 17.97
N ARG A 174 4.78 -6.32 17.99
CA ARG A 174 5.44 -6.95 19.15
C ARG A 174 6.74 -6.26 19.55
N TYR A 175 7.44 -5.66 18.59
CA TYR A 175 8.76 -5.06 18.79
C TYR A 175 8.72 -3.53 18.69
N LEU A 176 7.53 -2.93 18.77
CA LEU A 176 7.38 -1.48 18.63
C LEU A 176 8.26 -0.72 19.62
N TRP A 177 8.44 -1.24 20.83
CA TRP A 177 9.26 -0.65 21.90
C TRP A 177 10.78 -0.75 21.64
N ASP A 178 11.24 -1.62 20.73
CA ASP A 178 12.65 -1.86 20.50
C ASP A 178 13.20 -0.90 19.44
N VAL A 179 13.69 0.24 19.92
CA VAL A 179 14.33 1.29 19.12
C VAL A 179 15.82 1.05 18.90
N THR A 180 16.35 -0.09 19.36
CA THR A 180 17.77 -0.42 19.20
C THR A 180 18.07 -0.75 17.74
N PRO A 181 19.20 -0.28 17.18
CA PRO A 181 19.64 -0.69 15.86
C PRO A 181 19.78 -2.22 15.77
N ALA A 182 19.41 -2.78 14.62
CA ALA A 182 19.51 -4.21 14.40
C ALA A 182 20.98 -4.65 14.37
N SER A 183 21.28 -5.77 15.04
CA SER A 183 22.63 -6.35 15.06
C SER A 183 23.13 -6.88 13.72
N GLN A 184 22.23 -7.07 12.76
CA GLN A 184 22.53 -7.57 11.42
C GLN A 184 21.77 -6.72 10.41
N ASP A 185 22.40 -6.45 9.27
CA ASP A 185 21.76 -5.69 8.20
C ASP A 185 20.57 -6.45 7.61
N TRP A 186 19.46 -5.75 7.42
CA TRP A 186 18.29 -6.27 6.74
C TRP A 186 18.59 -6.51 5.25
N ARG A 187 18.00 -7.57 4.70
CA ARG A 187 18.16 -7.98 3.28
C ARG A 187 16.84 -8.12 2.58
N PHE A 188 16.81 -7.91 1.27
CA PHE A 188 15.62 -8.21 0.49
C PHE A 188 15.41 -9.71 0.37
N SER A 189 14.17 -10.15 0.55
CA SER A 189 13.76 -11.52 0.26
C SER A 189 13.88 -11.79 -1.24
N GLN A 190 14.51 -12.90 -1.63
CA GLN A 190 14.64 -13.30 -3.04
C GLN A 190 13.71 -14.47 -3.37
N MET A 191 12.62 -14.20 -4.09
CA MET A 191 11.82 -15.27 -4.69
C MET A 191 12.54 -15.79 -5.94
N GLY A 192 13.21 -16.94 -5.81
CA GLY A 192 13.64 -17.74 -6.96
C GLY A 192 14.90 -17.27 -7.70
N VAL A 193 15.61 -16.23 -7.23
CA VAL A 193 16.92 -15.84 -7.78
C VAL A 193 18.03 -16.41 -6.90
N LYS A 194 18.82 -17.35 -7.43
CA LYS A 194 19.98 -17.91 -6.75
C LYS A 194 21.18 -16.98 -6.89
N THR A 195 21.19 -15.85 -6.19
CA THR A 195 22.43 -15.06 -6.03
C THR A 195 23.25 -15.62 -4.86
N GLN A 196 24.58 -15.42 -4.86
CA GLN A 196 25.44 -15.92 -3.77
C GLN A 196 25.16 -15.22 -2.42
N ARG A 197 24.51 -14.05 -2.42
CA ARG A 197 24.12 -13.29 -1.21
C ARG A 197 22.96 -12.37 -1.56
N GLU A 198 21.89 -12.37 -0.75
CA GLU A 198 20.79 -11.41 -0.97
C GLU A 198 21.28 -9.96 -0.85
N PRO A 199 20.76 -9.03 -1.65
CA PRO A 199 21.08 -7.61 -1.54
C PRO A 199 20.60 -7.04 -0.20
N LEU A 200 21.30 -6.00 0.25
CA LEU A 200 20.88 -5.21 1.40
C LEU A 200 19.51 -4.57 1.13
N ALA A 201 18.71 -4.39 2.18
CA ALA A 201 17.38 -3.75 2.13
C ALA A 201 17.48 -2.23 1.93
N THR A 202 18.23 -1.79 0.93
CA THR A 202 18.48 -0.40 0.56
C THR A 202 17.96 -0.19 -0.85
N ALA A 203 16.79 0.42 -0.99
CA ALA A 203 16.21 0.75 -2.30
C ALA A 203 15.56 2.12 -2.30
N PHE A 204 15.49 2.71 -3.49
CA PHE A 204 14.70 3.91 -3.72
C PHE A 204 13.20 3.62 -3.51
N PRO A 205 12.41 4.63 -3.12
CA PRO A 205 12.85 5.99 -2.77
C PRO A 205 13.34 6.11 -1.31
N LEU A 206 12.97 5.16 -0.44
CA LEU A 206 13.14 5.31 1.00
C LEU A 206 14.60 5.33 1.48
N MET A 207 15.54 4.74 0.74
CA MET A 207 16.95 4.78 1.10
C MET A 207 17.50 6.20 1.23
N ASN A 208 16.98 7.17 0.46
CA ASN A 208 17.40 8.57 0.53
C ASN A 208 16.61 9.39 1.55
N LEU A 209 15.63 8.77 2.22
CA LEU A 209 14.70 9.45 3.13
C LEU A 209 14.86 8.99 4.57
N MET A 210 15.64 7.94 4.82
CA MET A 210 15.93 7.42 6.16
C MET A 210 17.41 7.15 6.37
N ASN A 211 17.85 7.17 7.62
CA ASN A 211 19.17 6.75 8.03
C ASN A 211 19.26 5.23 8.25
N ASP A 212 20.43 4.76 8.72
CA ASP A 212 20.72 3.35 9.04
C ASP A 212 19.74 2.73 10.06
N ASP A 213 19.24 3.51 11.01
CA ASP A 213 18.30 3.06 12.05
C ASP A 213 16.83 3.07 11.59
N GLY A 214 16.57 3.59 10.39
CA GLY A 214 15.24 3.72 9.79
C GLY A 214 14.47 4.93 10.32
N GLN A 215 15.17 5.93 10.83
CA GLN A 215 14.60 7.23 11.21
C GLN A 215 14.53 8.14 9.98
N PRO A 216 13.44 8.89 9.77
CA PRO A 216 13.35 9.81 8.65
C PRO A 216 14.36 10.95 8.75
N LEU A 217 15.09 11.23 7.67
CA LEU A 217 16.15 12.25 7.66
C LEU A 217 15.62 13.65 7.98
N TYR A 218 14.41 13.99 7.54
CA TYR A 218 13.82 15.30 7.81
C TYR A 218 13.63 15.59 9.31
N ALA A 219 13.55 14.55 10.13
CA ALA A 219 13.39 14.66 11.59
C ALA A 219 14.73 14.86 12.31
N LEU A 220 15.85 14.67 11.61
CA LEU A 220 17.20 14.80 12.16
C LEU A 220 17.79 16.21 11.93
N PRO A 221 18.73 16.64 12.78
CA PRO A 221 19.59 17.79 12.53
C PRO A 221 20.28 17.67 11.16
N MET A 222 20.50 18.80 10.49
CA MET A 222 20.98 18.84 9.10
C MET A 222 22.31 18.10 8.88
N ASP A 223 23.21 18.16 9.86
CA ASP A 223 24.52 17.49 9.86
C ASP A 223 24.44 15.97 10.08
N GLU A 224 23.31 15.46 10.57
CA GLU A 224 23.06 14.04 10.80
C GLU A 224 22.20 13.39 9.69
N ARG A 225 21.80 14.15 8.66
CA ARG A 225 20.94 13.67 7.55
C ARG A 225 21.71 12.83 6.54
N LEU A 226 22.23 11.70 6.99
CA LEU A 226 22.93 10.74 6.16
C LEU A 226 21.96 9.64 5.69
N PRO A 227 21.75 9.46 4.37
CA PRO A 227 21.01 8.34 3.82
C PRO A 227 21.55 6.98 4.30
N VAL A 228 20.71 5.96 4.24
CA VAL A 228 21.11 4.60 4.66
C VAL A 228 22.30 4.10 3.83
N PHE A 229 23.33 3.64 4.54
CA PHE A 229 24.45 2.88 4.02
C PHE A 229 24.37 1.42 4.47
N SER A 230 24.00 1.20 5.73
CA SER A 230 23.83 -0.13 6.34
C SER A 230 22.43 -0.21 6.92
N PRO A 231 21.51 -1.03 6.36
CA PRO A 231 20.12 -1.07 6.81
C PRO A 231 20.01 -1.82 8.14
N GLN A 232 20.42 -1.17 9.23
CA GLN A 232 20.34 -1.65 10.62
C GLN A 232 19.06 -1.15 11.30
N TYR A 233 17.99 -1.05 10.51
CA TYR A 233 16.71 -0.52 10.93
C TYR A 233 16.26 -1.15 12.26
N SER A 234 15.97 -0.32 13.25
CA SER A 234 15.44 -0.80 14.52
C SER A 234 14.15 -1.59 14.31
N ARG A 235 13.84 -2.57 15.18
CA ARG A 235 12.59 -3.34 15.03
C ARG A 235 11.36 -2.44 15.16
N SER A 236 11.47 -1.32 15.87
CA SER A 236 10.47 -0.26 15.93
C SER A 236 10.27 0.44 14.58
N SER A 237 11.32 0.78 13.83
CA SER A 237 11.19 1.44 12.52
C SER A 237 10.66 0.51 11.42
N LEU A 238 10.75 -0.82 11.60
CA LEU A 238 10.01 -1.77 10.76
C LEU A 238 8.48 -1.58 10.86
N MET A 239 7.97 -1.03 11.96
CA MET A 239 6.57 -0.58 12.03
C MET A 239 6.32 0.58 11.05
N THR A 240 7.20 1.59 10.99
CA THR A 240 7.11 2.68 10.01
C THR A 240 7.06 2.13 8.60
N LEU A 241 7.93 1.18 8.26
CA LEU A 241 7.98 0.55 6.93
C LEU A 241 6.70 -0.25 6.60
N MET A 242 6.15 -0.96 7.58
CA MET A 242 4.84 -1.63 7.43
C MET A 242 3.74 -0.61 7.14
N LEU A 243 3.71 0.49 7.87
CA LEU A 243 2.72 1.55 7.71
C LEU A 243 2.89 2.29 6.37
N CYS A 244 4.12 2.47 5.87
CA CYS A 244 4.36 2.98 4.51
C CYS A 244 3.70 2.07 3.46
N GLU A 245 3.89 0.75 3.57
CA GLU A 245 3.27 -0.21 2.66
C GLU A 245 1.74 -0.15 2.72
N LEU A 246 1.16 -0.17 3.93
CA LEU A 246 -0.29 -0.12 4.10
C LEU A 246 -0.89 1.18 3.58
N LEU A 247 -0.23 2.31 3.84
CA LEU A 247 -0.65 3.62 3.34
C LEU A 247 -0.57 3.69 1.81
N SER A 248 0.48 3.12 1.21
CA SER A 248 0.64 3.03 -0.25
C SER A 248 -0.50 2.22 -0.89
N GLN A 249 -0.83 1.06 -0.29
CA GLN A 249 -1.95 0.22 -0.73
C GLN A 249 -3.29 0.96 -0.60
N ALA A 250 -3.52 1.66 0.50
CA ALA A 250 -4.74 2.45 0.72
C ALA A 250 -4.88 3.58 -0.31
N LEU A 251 -3.83 4.37 -0.52
CA LEU A 251 -3.82 5.47 -1.50
C LEU A 251 -4.08 4.98 -2.93
N MET A 252 -3.51 3.84 -3.31
CA MET A 252 -3.81 3.17 -4.57
C MET A 252 -5.26 2.71 -4.63
N GLN A 253 -5.76 2.07 -3.57
CA GLN A 253 -7.10 1.47 -3.54
C GLN A 253 -8.20 2.52 -3.69
N ILE A 254 -8.16 3.60 -2.91
CA ILE A 254 -9.22 4.63 -2.91
C ILE A 254 -9.43 5.27 -4.29
N ASN A 255 -8.38 5.33 -5.12
CA ASN A 255 -8.44 5.89 -6.46
C ASN A 255 -8.51 4.82 -7.58
N SER A 256 -8.47 3.54 -7.22
CA SER A 256 -8.64 2.45 -8.18
C SER A 256 -10.00 2.51 -8.87
N ILE A 257 -10.06 2.07 -10.12
CA ILE A 257 -11.30 2.06 -10.91
C ILE A 257 -12.37 1.22 -10.22
N GLY A 258 -11.98 0.04 -9.71
CA GLY A 258 -12.89 -0.86 -9.00
C GLY A 258 -13.52 -0.20 -7.77
N SER A 259 -12.72 0.43 -6.90
CA SER A 259 -13.23 1.10 -5.70
C SER A 259 -14.15 2.26 -6.05
N ARG A 260 -13.75 3.11 -7.01
CA ARG A 260 -14.58 4.25 -7.43
C ARG A 260 -15.91 3.84 -8.05
N GLN A 261 -15.94 2.72 -8.79
CA GLN A 261 -17.18 2.19 -9.36
C GLN A 261 -18.10 1.59 -8.29
N SER A 262 -17.54 0.86 -7.32
CA SER A 262 -18.34 0.21 -6.27
C SER A 262 -18.93 1.21 -5.27
N MET A 263 -18.26 2.34 -5.05
CA MET A 263 -18.64 3.33 -4.04
C MET A 263 -19.51 4.47 -4.60
N GLY A 264 -19.75 4.53 -5.91
CA GLY A 264 -20.47 5.63 -6.56
C GLY A 264 -19.57 6.82 -6.92
N HIS A 265 -20.10 7.82 -7.63
CA HIS A 265 -19.34 8.99 -8.10
C HIS A 265 -18.00 8.64 -8.78
N PRO A 266 -17.99 7.81 -9.84
CA PRO A 266 -16.75 7.28 -10.42
C PRO A 266 -15.84 8.35 -11.01
N THR A 267 -16.35 9.55 -11.30
CA THR A 267 -15.58 10.68 -11.85
C THR A 267 -14.89 11.54 -10.81
N SER A 268 -15.23 11.38 -9.52
CA SER A 268 -14.63 12.15 -8.43
C SER A 268 -13.38 11.43 -7.89
N PRO A 269 -12.23 12.12 -7.77
CA PRO A 269 -11.05 11.53 -7.12
C PRO A 269 -11.30 11.39 -5.63
N ARG A 270 -10.60 10.44 -5.00
CA ARG A 270 -10.62 10.26 -3.54
C ARG A 270 -9.39 10.88 -2.92
N GLN A 271 -9.57 11.49 -1.76
CA GLN A 271 -8.51 12.11 -0.99
C GLN A 271 -8.53 11.57 0.43
N LEU A 272 -7.41 11.02 0.88
CA LEU A 272 -7.29 10.54 2.25
C LEU A 272 -7.26 11.74 3.21
N ARG A 273 -8.20 11.78 4.15
CA ARG A 273 -8.38 12.88 5.12
C ARG A 273 -7.92 12.49 6.51
N ASN A 274 -8.39 11.36 7.03
CA ASN A 274 -7.99 10.87 8.35
C ASN A 274 -7.41 9.46 8.32
N LEU A 275 -6.48 9.22 9.23
CA LEU A 275 -5.87 7.94 9.56
C LEU A 275 -6.16 7.64 11.02
N ILE A 276 -7.11 6.75 11.27
CA ILE A 276 -7.61 6.42 12.60
C ILE A 276 -7.03 5.07 13.00
N LEU A 277 -6.10 5.06 13.96
CA LEU A 277 -5.50 3.83 14.48
C LEU A 277 -6.26 3.35 15.71
N THR A 278 -6.65 2.08 15.72
CA THR A 278 -7.14 1.41 16.91
C THR A 278 -5.99 0.88 17.77
N LEU A 279 -6.15 0.95 19.08
CA LEU A 279 -5.13 0.58 20.05
C LEU A 279 -5.61 -0.52 21.00
N PRO A 280 -4.73 -1.44 21.43
CA PRO A 280 -5.06 -2.34 22.53
C PRO A 280 -5.40 -1.53 23.78
N SER A 281 -6.49 -1.90 24.47
CA SER A 281 -7.01 -1.12 25.61
C SER A 281 -6.00 -0.94 26.76
N ALA A 282 -5.03 -1.85 26.88
CA ALA A 282 -4.00 -1.83 27.92
C ALA A 282 -2.63 -1.29 27.44
N MET A 283 -2.55 -0.67 26.26
CA MET A 283 -1.26 -0.20 25.73
C MET A 283 -0.67 0.94 26.59
N PRO A 284 0.59 0.82 27.07
CA PRO A 284 1.26 1.87 27.85
C PRO A 284 1.37 3.19 27.08
N LYS A 285 1.28 4.33 27.80
CA LYS A 285 1.36 5.67 27.19
C LYS A 285 2.59 5.87 26.28
N PRO A 286 3.82 5.47 26.67
CA PRO A 286 4.99 5.64 25.82
C PRO A 286 4.90 4.86 24.51
N GLU A 287 4.36 3.64 24.56
CA GLU A 287 4.20 2.79 23.36
C GLU A 287 3.10 3.33 22.44
N ARG A 288 2.03 3.92 23.00
CA ARG A 288 1.02 4.65 22.20
C ARG A 288 1.61 5.84 21.47
N GLU A 289 2.45 6.62 22.14
CA GLU A 289 3.12 7.77 21.53
C GLU A 289 4.12 7.34 20.46
N LEU A 290 4.87 6.28 20.72
CA LEU A 290 5.78 5.72 19.73
C LEU A 290 5.03 5.22 18.50
N PHE A 291 3.87 4.56 18.66
CA PHE A 291 3.06 4.14 17.51
C PHE A 291 2.55 5.34 16.71
N ARG A 292 2.11 6.42 17.39
CA ARG A 292 1.72 7.68 16.76
C ARG A 292 2.84 8.25 15.92
N GLN A 293 4.04 8.32 16.50
CA GLN A 293 5.23 8.79 15.82
C GLN A 293 5.51 7.93 14.58
N ARG A 294 5.48 6.59 14.68
CA ARG A 294 5.72 5.69 13.53
C ARG A 294 4.72 5.92 12.39
N MET A 295 3.46 6.19 12.70
CA MET A 295 2.47 6.53 11.67
C MET A 295 2.73 7.89 11.03
N GLN A 296 3.05 8.92 11.83
CA GLN A 296 3.38 10.24 11.31
C GLN A 296 4.63 10.22 10.42
N GLU A 297 5.65 9.46 10.82
CA GLU A 297 6.84 9.19 10.04
C GLU A 297 6.51 8.50 8.72
N ALA A 298 5.63 7.49 8.74
CA ALA A 298 5.21 6.77 7.54
C ALA A 298 4.48 7.70 6.55
N VAL A 299 3.60 8.59 7.04
CA VAL A 299 2.96 9.62 6.20
C VAL A 299 4.01 10.54 5.60
N GLY A 300 4.97 11.04 6.39
CA GLY A 300 6.03 11.92 5.90
C GLY A 300 6.93 11.27 4.86
N LEU A 301 7.31 10.02 5.08
CA LEU A 301 8.11 9.23 4.14
C LEU A 301 7.36 8.99 2.83
N VAL A 302 6.09 8.58 2.88
CA VAL A 302 5.28 8.35 1.67
C VAL A 302 5.09 9.65 0.89
N TRP A 303 4.78 10.77 1.56
CA TRP A 303 4.60 12.06 0.88
C TRP A 303 5.88 12.55 0.19
N LYS A 304 7.04 12.40 0.83
CA LYS A 304 8.34 12.77 0.25
C LYS A 304 8.76 11.81 -0.85
N ALA A 305 8.51 10.51 -0.68
CA ALA A 305 8.80 9.48 -1.67
C ALA A 305 8.00 9.64 -2.97
N MET A 306 6.80 10.21 -2.88
CA MET A 306 5.94 10.51 -4.03
C MET A 306 6.17 11.92 -4.61
N ASP A 307 7.18 12.65 -4.14
CA ASP A 307 7.44 14.05 -4.47
C ASP A 307 6.24 14.98 -4.21
N TRP A 308 5.35 14.60 -3.30
CA TRP A 308 4.22 15.42 -2.88
C TRP A 308 4.59 16.45 -1.81
N HIS A 309 5.79 16.35 -1.26
CA HIS A 309 6.34 17.26 -0.28
C HIS A 309 7.86 17.37 -0.46
N PRO A 310 8.47 18.57 -0.36
CA PRO A 310 9.91 18.74 -0.56
C PRO A 310 10.77 17.89 0.38
N THR A 311 11.79 17.22 -0.14
CA THR A 311 12.59 16.23 0.60
C THR A 311 13.23 16.76 1.89
N ASP A 312 13.83 17.95 1.86
CA ASP A 312 14.59 18.50 2.98
C ASP A 312 13.76 19.29 4.00
N GLU A 313 12.50 19.60 3.68
CA GLU A 313 11.62 20.38 4.53
C GLU A 313 11.12 19.57 5.74
N GLY A 314 10.74 20.25 6.82
CA GLY A 314 10.10 19.58 7.95
C GLY A 314 8.77 18.94 7.56
N PHE A 315 8.26 18.01 8.37
CA PHE A 315 6.94 17.40 8.13
C PHE A 315 6.07 17.33 9.41
N THR A 316 6.57 17.88 10.53
CA THR A 316 5.96 17.68 11.84
C THR A 316 4.89 18.74 12.15
N LEU A 317 5.14 20.00 11.78
CA LEU A 317 4.25 21.10 12.13
C LEU A 317 3.23 21.35 11.03
N GLU A 318 2.06 21.89 11.39
CA GLU A 318 1.01 22.25 10.43
C GLU A 318 1.48 23.21 9.33
N ARG A 319 2.39 24.13 9.66
CA ARG A 319 3.01 25.03 8.67
C ARG A 319 3.86 24.30 7.64
N ASP A 320 4.45 23.17 8.03
CA ASP A 320 5.31 22.38 7.17
C ASP A 320 4.43 21.55 6.23
N LYS A 321 3.41 20.86 6.78
CA LYS A 321 2.42 20.10 6.00
C LYS A 321 1.73 20.92 4.91
N LYS A 322 1.52 22.23 5.13
CA LYS A 322 0.96 23.16 4.12
C LYS A 322 1.83 23.35 2.88
N LYS A 323 3.12 22.94 2.91
CA LYS A 323 4.01 22.95 1.74
C LYS A 323 3.74 21.76 0.80
N SER A 324 2.96 20.77 1.23
CA SER A 324 2.61 19.61 0.41
C SER A 324 1.62 19.99 -0.69
N ILE A 325 1.81 19.42 -1.89
CA ILE A 325 0.89 19.60 -3.02
C ILE A 325 -0.37 18.74 -2.87
N VAL A 326 -0.25 17.59 -2.23
CA VAL A 326 -1.37 16.72 -1.85
C VAL A 326 -1.65 16.92 -0.36
N PRO A 327 -2.91 17.19 0.04
CA PRO A 327 -3.27 17.38 1.44
C PRO A 327 -2.81 16.21 2.30
N VAL A 328 -2.20 16.52 3.44
CA VAL A 328 -1.66 15.53 4.39
C VAL A 328 -2.79 15.07 5.31
N PRO A 329 -3.01 13.75 5.49
CA PRO A 329 -4.05 13.26 6.38
C PRO A 329 -3.71 13.49 7.86
N ASP A 330 -4.75 13.66 8.67
CA ASP A 330 -4.62 13.74 10.13
C ASP A 330 -4.55 12.36 10.76
N VAL A 331 -3.63 12.17 11.72
CA VAL A 331 -3.46 10.91 12.44
C VAL A 331 -4.18 10.97 13.79
N GLN A 332 -5.20 10.13 13.95
CA GLN A 332 -6.03 10.02 15.14
C GLN A 332 -5.81 8.68 15.83
N MET A 333 -5.73 8.66 17.17
CA MET A 333 -5.47 7.43 17.94
C MET A 333 -6.18 7.43 19.30
N GLU A 334 -7.38 7.98 19.34
CA GLU A 334 -8.16 8.13 20.58
C GLU A 334 -8.99 6.88 20.89
N TRP A 335 -9.08 5.96 19.94
CA TRP A 335 -9.94 4.79 20.00
C TRP A 335 -9.16 3.54 20.45
N ASP A 336 -9.69 2.86 21.46
CA ASP A 336 -9.22 1.53 21.82
C ASP A 336 -10.13 0.43 21.25
N GLU A 337 -9.52 -0.72 20.95
CA GLU A 337 -10.14 -1.89 20.31
C GLU A 337 -11.41 -2.35 21.04
N ALA A 338 -11.41 -2.35 22.38
CA ALA A 338 -12.57 -2.77 23.16
C ALA A 338 -13.73 -1.79 23.02
N THR A 339 -13.45 -0.49 23.10
CA THR A 339 -14.46 0.56 22.89
C THR A 339 -15.06 0.50 21.48
N CYS A 340 -14.23 0.30 20.44
CA CYS A 340 -14.71 0.09 19.07
C CYS A 340 -15.68 -1.09 18.97
N GLY A 341 -15.32 -2.24 19.57
CA GLY A 341 -16.19 -3.42 19.60
C GLY A 341 -17.54 -3.16 20.28
N GLN A 342 -17.53 -2.46 21.43
CA GLN A 342 -18.75 -2.11 22.16
C GLN A 342 -19.65 -1.15 21.38
N LEU A 343 -19.07 -0.18 20.66
CA LEU A 343 -19.83 0.78 19.86
C LEU A 343 -20.53 0.12 18.67
N VAL A 344 -19.87 -0.82 18.00
CA VAL A 344 -20.49 -1.59 16.91
C VAL A 344 -21.67 -2.39 17.44
N TRP A 345 -21.52 -3.04 18.60
CA TRP A 345 -22.63 -3.74 19.24
C TRP A 345 -23.80 -2.79 19.57
N LEU A 346 -23.50 -1.63 20.17
CA LEU A 346 -24.51 -0.63 20.52
C LEU A 346 -25.24 -0.08 19.29
N TYR A 347 -24.51 0.20 18.22
CA TYR A 347 -25.07 0.66 16.95
C TYR A 347 -26.02 -0.38 16.35
N ASN A 348 -25.61 -1.65 16.33
CA ASN A 348 -26.45 -2.74 15.84
C ASN A 348 -27.72 -2.90 16.68
N GLU A 349 -27.62 -2.82 18.01
CA GLU A 349 -28.79 -2.87 18.90
C GLU A 349 -29.72 -1.68 18.68
N ALA A 350 -29.18 -0.47 18.49
CA ALA A 350 -29.96 0.73 18.20
C ALA A 350 -30.71 0.60 16.86
N LEU A 351 -30.04 0.14 15.80
CA LEU A 351 -30.66 -0.11 14.49
C LEU A 351 -31.78 -1.15 14.57
N VAL A 352 -31.56 -2.26 15.27
CA VAL A 352 -32.57 -3.31 15.45
C VAL A 352 -33.80 -2.75 16.17
N LYS A 353 -33.59 -1.97 17.24
CA LYS A 353 -34.69 -1.35 18.01
C LYS A 353 -35.43 -0.28 17.20
N LEU A 354 -34.74 0.57 16.44
CA LEU A 354 -35.32 1.55 15.53
C LEU A 354 -36.15 0.88 14.41
N ARG A 355 -35.63 -0.18 13.80
CA ARG A 355 -36.38 -0.96 12.79
C ARG A 355 -37.63 -1.62 13.37
N ARG A 356 -37.57 -2.12 14.61
CA ARG A 356 -38.75 -2.66 15.32
C ARG A 356 -39.78 -1.58 15.66
N ALA A 357 -39.34 -0.40 16.09
CA ALA A 357 -40.22 0.73 16.37
C ALA A 357 -40.94 1.21 15.09
N ASN A 358 -40.23 1.32 13.97
CA ASN A 358 -40.83 1.72 12.68
C ASN A 358 -41.82 0.68 12.12
N ARG A 359 -41.55 -0.63 12.29
CA ARG A 359 -42.53 -1.68 11.95
C ARG A 359 -43.77 -1.63 12.85
N GLY A 360 -43.59 -1.36 14.14
CA GLY A 360 -44.70 -1.18 15.10
C GLY A 360 -45.56 0.06 14.82
N ALA A 361 -44.97 1.14 14.31
CA ALA A 361 -45.68 2.34 13.88
C ALA A 361 -46.45 2.11 12.56
N SER A 362 -45.87 1.40 11.58
CA SER A 362 -46.53 1.07 10.32
C SER A 362 -47.74 0.13 10.50
N LEU A 363 -47.70 -0.77 11.49
CA LEU A 363 -48.84 -1.62 11.86
C LEU A 363 -49.99 -0.87 12.55
N LYS A 364 -49.73 0.32 13.11
CA LYS A 364 -50.75 1.19 13.71
C LYS A 364 -51.33 2.22 12.74
N ALA A 365 -50.76 2.36 11.53
CA ALA A 365 -51.16 3.33 10.52
C ALA A 365 -51.95 2.73 9.34
N SER A 366 -52.38 1.46 9.42
CA SER A 366 -53.32 0.88 8.45
C SER A 366 -54.74 1.35 8.79
N PRO A 367 -55.44 2.11 7.92
CA PRO A 367 -56.83 2.46 8.17
C PRO A 367 -57.68 1.18 8.12
N ALA A 368 -58.57 1.02 9.10
CA ALA A 368 -59.53 -0.07 9.12
C ALA A 368 -60.34 -0.09 7.81
N PRO A 369 -60.55 -1.26 7.17
CA PRO A 369 -61.37 -1.33 5.98
C PRO A 369 -62.81 -0.96 6.34
N THR A 370 -63.34 0.08 5.70
CA THR A 370 -64.78 0.35 5.70
C THR A 370 -65.47 -0.80 4.97
N ALA A 371 -66.21 -1.61 5.72
CA ALA A 371 -67.12 -2.65 5.21
C ALA A 371 -68.48 -2.02 4.82
N PRO A 372 -69.29 -2.71 3.99
CA PRO A 372 -69.90 -2.21 2.75
C PRO A 372 -71.03 -1.18 2.89
#